data_AF-A0A2Z3R0J6-F1
#
_entry.id   AF-A0A2Z3R0J6-F1
#
_cell.length_a   1.000
_cell.length_b   1.000
_cell.length_c   1.000
_cell.angle_alpha   90.00
_cell.angle_beta   90.00
_cell.angle_gamma   90.00
#
_symmetry.space_group_name_H-M   'P 1'
#
loop_
_entity.id
_entity.type
_entity.pdbx_description
1 polymer ?
#
loop_
_entity_poly.entity_id
_entity_poly.type
_entity_poly.pdbx_seq_one_letter_code
_entity_poly.pdbx_strand_id
1 'polypeptide(L)'
;MRTTVDIDDPILKKLKRPQRREGKSLGRLVSDLLALALATTRERGSQPAAPVFTWIARPMRGRVDLADKHALIDTRDDLRR
;
A
#
# COMPACT_ATOMS: atom_id res chain seq x y z
N MET A 1 25.86 8.79 -8.04
CA MET A 1 26.26 8.18 -9.33
C MET A 1 25.97 9.20 -10.43
N ARG A 2 26.87 9.38 -11.41
CA ARG A 2 26.69 10.33 -12.51
C ARG A 2 26.33 9.55 -13.78
N THR A 3 25.12 9.76 -14.27
CA THR A 3 24.60 9.12 -15.49
C THR A 3 24.33 10.21 -16.51
N THR A 4 24.77 10.03 -17.75
CA THR A 4 24.43 10.92 -18.87
C THR A 4 23.13 10.42 -19.47
N VAL A 5 22.13 11.29 -19.54
CA VAL A 5 20.80 10.99 -20.06
C VAL A 5 20.47 12.07 -21.09
N ASP A 6 20.06 11.66 -22.28
CA ASP A 6 19.60 12.58 -23.30
C ASP A 6 18.19 13.09 -22.95
N ILE A 7 18.04 14.41 -22.93
CA ILE A 7 16.78 15.10 -22.59
C ILE A 7 16.47 16.08 -23.71
N ASP A 8 15.25 16.03 -24.23
CA ASP A 8 14.79 16.96 -25.26
C ASP A 8 14.88 18.43 -24.80
N ASP A 9 15.34 19.31 -25.69
CA ASP A 9 15.42 20.77 -25.50
C ASP A 9 14.15 21.42 -24.90
N PRO A 10 12.92 21.10 -25.35
CA PRO A 10 11.71 21.64 -24.72
C PRO A 10 11.55 21.23 -23.25
N ILE A 11 11.95 20.01 -22.88
CA ILE A 11 11.90 19.53 -21.50
C ILE A 11 12.98 20.21 -20.67
N LEU A 12 14.18 20.38 -21.22
CA LEU A 12 15.28 21.10 -20.56
C LEU A 12 14.90 22.55 -20.24
N LYS A 13 14.24 23.26 -21.17
CA LYS A 13 13.74 24.63 -20.94
C LYS A 13 12.68 24.67 -19.83
N LYS A 14 11.80 23.67 -19.78
CA LYS A 14 10.79 23.54 -18.73
C LYS A 14 11.40 23.26 -17.36
N LEU A 15 12.49 22.48 -17.29
CA LEU A 15 13.23 22.18 -16.04
C LEU A 15 14.04 23.37 -15.51
N LYS A 16 14.58 24.22 -16.39
CA LYS A 16 15.34 25.42 -15.98
C LYS A 16 14.49 26.48 -15.25
N ARG A 17 13.19 26.55 -15.53
CA ARG A 17 12.26 27.47 -14.84
C ARG A 17 12.12 27.15 -13.33
N PRO A 18 11.73 25.94 -12.92
CA PRO A 18 11.68 25.57 -11.51
C PRO A 18 13.08 25.47 -10.88
N GLN A 19 14.14 25.15 -11.64
CA GLN A 19 15.51 25.23 -11.13
C GLN A 19 15.86 26.63 -10.58
N ARG A 20 15.53 27.68 -11.33
CA ARG A 20 15.76 29.07 -10.90
C ARG A 20 14.89 29.48 -9.71
N ARG A 21 13.70 28.88 -9.59
CA ARG A 21 12.75 29.18 -8.51
C ARG A 21 13.11 28.47 -7.20
N GLU A 22 13.61 27.24 -7.26
CA GLU A 22 13.88 26.41 -6.08
C GLU A 22 15.36 26.41 -5.67
N GLY A 23 16.27 26.93 -6.50
CA GLY A 23 17.72 26.98 -6.20
C GLY A 23 18.40 25.60 -6.15
N LYS A 24 17.70 24.53 -6.53
CA LYS A 24 18.23 23.16 -6.52
C LYS A 24 19.09 22.88 -7.76
N SER A 25 20.00 21.92 -7.64
CA SER A 25 20.75 21.42 -8.79
C SER A 25 19.82 20.72 -9.79
N LEU A 26 20.07 20.90 -11.09
CA LEU A 26 19.24 20.31 -12.15
C LEU A 26 19.14 18.79 -11.99
N GLY A 27 20.25 18.12 -11.65
CA GLY A 27 20.29 16.69 -11.41
C GLY A 27 19.38 16.25 -10.25
N ARG A 28 19.30 17.03 -9.16
CA ARG A 28 18.41 16.71 -8.04
C ARG A 28 16.94 16.82 -8.46
N LEU A 29 16.61 17.87 -9.21
CA LEU A 29 15.24 18.10 -9.68
C LEU A 29 14.79 17.01 -10.67
N VAL A 30 15.68 16.57 -11.55
CA VAL A 30 15.44 15.43 -12.44
C VAL A 30 15.25 14.13 -11.65
N SER A 31 16.09 13.86 -10.65
CA SER A 31 15.94 12.67 -9.79
C SER A 31 14.61 12.66 -9.03
N ASP A 32 14.21 13.79 -8.46
CA ASP A 32 12.95 13.89 -7.71
C ASP A 32 11.73 13.66 -8.64
N LEU A 33 11.74 14.27 -9.84
CA LEU A 33 10.69 14.06 -10.83
C LEU A 33 10.65 12.61 -11.35
N LEU A 34 11.82 12.01 -11.56
CA LEU A 34 11.92 10.61 -12.01
C LEU A 34 11.41 9.65 -10.93
N ALA A 35 11.69 9.92 -9.65
CA ALA A 35 11.18 9.12 -8.54
C ALA A 35 9.63 9.14 -8.50
N LEU A 36 9.01 10.30 -8.68
CA LEU A 36 7.55 10.43 -8.76
C LEU A 36 6.97 9.70 -9.99
N ALA A 37 7.61 9.80 -11.15
CA ALA A 37 7.17 9.11 -12.35
C ALA A 37 7.28 7.57 -12.21
N LEU A 38 8.34 7.07 -11.57
CA LEU A 38 8.52 5.64 -11.31
C LEU A 38 7.52 5.11 -10.27
N ALA A 39 7.22 5.89 -9.23
CA ALA A 39 6.20 5.53 -8.25
C ALA A 39 4.81 5.38 -8.90
N THR A 40 4.40 6.38 -9.68
CA THR A 40 3.11 6.38 -10.39
C THR A 40 3.02 5.33 -11.51
N THR A 41 4.15 4.97 -12.14
CA THR A 41 4.19 3.90 -13.15
C THR A 41 4.11 2.51 -12.50
N ARG A 42 4.77 2.32 -11.35
CA ARG A 42 4.73 1.05 -10.60
C ARG A 42 3.31 0.71 -10.14
N GLU A 43 2.55 1.71 -9.71
CA GLU A 43 1.14 1.55 -9.34
C GLU A 43 0.27 1.11 -10.52
N ARG A 44 0.58 1.57 -11.74
CA ARG A 44 -0.19 1.23 -12.95
C ARG A 44 0.13 -0.14 -13.52
N GLY A 45 1.39 -0.60 -13.41
CA GLY A 45 1.85 -1.83 -14.07
C GLY A 45 1.80 -3.09 -13.21
N SER A 46 1.82 -2.96 -11.88
CA SER A 46 1.90 -4.12 -11.00
C SER A 46 1.53 -3.74 -9.57
N GLN A 47 0.31 -3.24 -9.36
CA GLN A 47 -0.27 -3.38 -8.03
C GLN A 47 -0.57 -4.87 -7.87
N PRO A 48 0.16 -5.64 -7.03
CA PRO A 48 -0.31 -6.98 -6.68
C PRO A 48 -1.72 -6.76 -6.15
N ALA A 49 -2.70 -7.44 -6.75
CA ALA A 49 -4.09 -7.32 -6.34
C ALA A 49 -4.10 -7.39 -4.80
N ALA A 50 -4.57 -6.31 -4.16
CA ALA A 50 -4.64 -6.29 -2.70
C ALA A 50 -5.32 -7.59 -2.28
N PRO A 51 -4.74 -8.36 -1.33
CA PRO A 51 -5.26 -9.68 -1.02
C PRO A 51 -6.73 -9.52 -0.70
N VAL A 52 -7.57 -10.14 -1.53
CA VAL A 52 -9.02 -10.04 -1.40
C VAL A 52 -9.35 -10.55 -0.01
N PHE A 53 -9.84 -9.66 0.84
CA PHE A 53 -10.23 -10.01 2.19
C PHE A 53 -11.29 -11.10 2.10
N THR A 54 -10.89 -12.31 2.47
CA THR A 54 -11.74 -13.50 2.36
C THR A 54 -12.19 -13.85 3.77
N TRP A 55 -13.50 -13.76 4.02
CA TRP A 55 -14.08 -14.21 5.28
C TRP A 55 -13.88 -15.71 5.43
N ILE A 56 -13.06 -16.13 6.38
CA ILE A 56 -12.86 -17.55 6.70
C ILE A 56 -13.95 -17.97 7.69
N ALA A 57 -15.05 -18.52 7.18
CA ALA A 57 -16.08 -19.16 7.99
C ALA A 57 -15.85 -20.67 7.98
N ARG A 58 -15.60 -21.27 9.16
CA ARG A 58 -15.54 -22.73 9.33
C ARG A 58 -16.63 -23.16 10.29
N PRO A 59 -17.35 -24.26 10.03
CA PRO A 59 -18.34 -24.78 10.96
C PRO A 59 -17.64 -25.26 12.23
N MET A 60 -17.73 -24.48 13.31
CA MET A 60 -17.10 -24.77 14.60
C MET A 60 -17.90 -25.77 15.45
N ARG A 61 -18.67 -26.68 14.81
CA ARG A 61 -19.55 -27.70 15.42
C ARG A 61 -19.86 -27.40 16.88
N GLY A 62 -20.78 -26.46 17.10
CA GLY A 62 -21.08 -25.92 18.43
C GLY A 62 -21.30 -27.05 19.42
N ARG A 63 -20.46 -27.10 20.47
CA ARG A 63 -20.58 -28.11 21.54
C ARG A 63 -21.72 -27.81 22.51
N VAL A 64 -22.31 -26.63 22.38
CA VAL A 64 -23.38 -26.13 23.24
C VAL A 64 -24.50 -25.65 22.34
N ASP A 65 -25.71 -26.06 22.67
CA ASP A 65 -26.90 -25.51 22.04
C ASP A 65 -27.12 -24.09 22.57
N LEU A 66 -27.09 -23.11 21.67
CA LEU A 66 -27.27 -21.70 22.01
C LEU A 66 -28.75 -21.34 22.24
N ALA A 67 -29.68 -22.21 21.83
CA ALA A 67 -31.10 -22.03 22.09
C ALA A 67 -31.49 -22.42 23.53
N ASP A 68 -30.66 -23.21 24.21
CA ASP A 68 -30.84 -23.58 25.61
C ASP A 68 -30.03 -22.66 26.53
N LYS A 69 -30.76 -21.81 27.27
CA LYS A 69 -30.20 -20.87 28.24
C LYS A 69 -29.43 -21.57 29.36
N HIS A 70 -29.83 -22.77 29.75
CA HIS A 70 -29.19 -23.51 30.83
C HIS A 70 -27.90 -24.19 30.35
N ALA A 71 -27.89 -24.78 29.15
CA ALA A 71 -26.69 -25.39 28.56
C ALA A 71 -25.49 -24.41 28.45
N LEU A 72 -25.78 -23.14 28.17
CA LEU A 72 -24.78 -22.06 28.15
C LEU A 72 -24.21 -21.72 29.53
N ILE A 73 -25.05 -21.72 30.57
CA ILE A 73 -24.62 -21.38 31.93
C ILE A 73 -23.76 -22.51 32.50
N ASP A 74 -24.16 -23.76 32.30
CA ASP A 74 -23.46 -24.93 32.81
C ASP A 74 -22.05 -25.05 32.19
N THR A 75 -21.94 -24.84 30.87
CA THR A 75 -20.62 -24.86 30.20
C THR A 75 -19.70 -23.73 30.67
N ARG A 76 -20.26 -22.56 31.00
CA ARG A 76 -19.48 -21.42 31.49
C ARG A 76 -18.91 -21.68 32.89
N ASP A 77 -19.68 -22.35 33.74
CA ASP A 77 -19.28 -22.62 35.11
C ASP A 77 -18.25 -23.77 35.18
N ASP A 78 -18.30 -24.74 34.26
CA ASP A 78 -17.30 -25.82 34.11
C ASP A 78 -15.93 -25.29 33.62
N LEU A 79 -15.91 -24.25 32.78
CA LEU A 79 -14.68 -23.57 32.32
C LEU A 79 -13.97 -22.72 33.39
N ARG A 80 -14.60 -22.50 34.56
CA ARG A 80 -14.06 -21.69 35.67
C ARG A 80 -13.42 -22.51 36.80
N ARG A 81 -13.39 -23.83 36.67
CA ARG A 81 -12.74 -24.76 37.61
C ARG A 81 -11.38 -25.20 37.10
#